data_AF-N1QXH9-F1
#
_entry.id   AF-N1QXH9-F1
#
_cell.length_a   1.000
_cell.length_b   1.000
_cell.length_c   1.000
_cell.angle_alpha   90.00
_cell.angle_beta   90.00
_cell.angle_gamma   90.00
#
_symmetry.space_group_name_H-M   'P 1'
#
loop_
_entity.id
_entity.type
_entity.pdbx_description
1 polymer ?
#
loop_
_entity_poly.entity_id
_entity_poly.type
_entity_poly.pdbx_seq_one_letter_code
_entity_poly.pdbx_strand_id
1 'polypeptide(L)'
;MSAAGEEGGGRRAAAAAGSSRALASPLCLLRREEAAGWLGHAFRYGPQISNVQELDVITGLGEMVTCSKERNSDLFDAVLGGLGQFGVITRARIPLVPAPTRARWRLETLLRELRYERGFASVHDVSYVEFLDRVRDGELKLRAAGQWDVPHPWLNLFLPRSRVLDFAAGVFHGILRRGTTGAMGPVLVYPMNRNRWDGDMSAVFPEEEEVFYTVGILRSAVSDGDLARLVKQNDEILRFCEEAGIRCVQYLSYYADQAGWEKKHFGPAKWARFVERKRKYDPKAILSRGQRIFTSPLA
;
A
#
# COMPACT_ATOMS: atom_id res chain seq x y z
N MET A 1 26.01 -61.78 17.34
CA MET A 1 25.90 -60.78 18.42
C MET A 1 26.34 -59.45 17.83
N SER A 2 25.42 -58.75 17.16
CA SER A 2 24.58 -57.64 17.69
C SER A 2 25.27 -56.32 17.33
N ALA A 3 24.82 -55.53 16.34
CA ALA A 3 23.57 -54.73 16.29
C ALA A 3 23.53 -53.73 17.47
N ALA A 4 23.09 -52.48 17.37
CA ALA A 4 22.59 -51.57 16.32
C ALA A 4 22.38 -50.20 17.01
N GLY A 5 22.08 -49.12 16.27
CA GLY A 5 21.59 -47.88 16.86
C GLY A 5 21.57 -46.68 15.91
N GLU A 6 20.53 -46.62 15.08
CA GLU A 6 20.13 -45.46 14.26
C GLU A 6 19.64 -44.28 15.11
N GLU A 7 19.79 -43.06 14.57
CA GLU A 7 18.76 -42.01 14.43
C GLU A 7 19.43 -40.87 13.63
N GLY A 8 18.86 -40.21 12.63
CA GLY A 8 17.49 -40.01 12.22
C GLY A 8 17.45 -38.62 11.56
N GLY A 9 16.98 -38.55 10.32
CA GLY A 9 17.17 -37.42 9.41
C GLY A 9 16.58 -36.07 9.81
N GLY A 10 17.02 -35.02 9.09
CA GLY A 10 16.48 -33.68 9.27
C GLY A 10 17.08 -32.60 8.38
N ARG A 11 17.28 -32.86 7.08
CA ARG A 11 17.43 -31.75 6.11
C ARG A 11 16.11 -30.98 6.08
N ARG A 12 16.00 -29.90 6.86
CA ARG A 12 14.87 -28.96 6.75
C ARG A 12 15.28 -27.74 5.93
N ALA A 13 14.60 -27.68 4.79
CA ALA A 13 14.52 -26.62 3.79
C ALA A 13 14.71 -25.19 4.33
N ALA A 14 15.74 -24.52 3.80
CA ALA A 14 15.74 -23.07 3.67
C ALA A 14 14.72 -22.70 2.59
N ALA A 15 13.49 -22.39 3.00
CA ALA A 15 12.42 -21.98 2.10
C ALA A 15 12.58 -20.50 1.71
N ALA A 16 13.20 -20.28 0.55
CA ALA A 16 12.92 -19.27 -0.46
C ALA A 16 12.34 -17.91 0.01
N ALA A 17 13.21 -16.98 0.39
CA ALA A 17 12.97 -15.55 0.19
C ALA A 17 13.17 -15.21 -1.29
N GLY A 18 12.22 -15.63 -2.13
CA GLY A 18 12.25 -15.39 -3.57
C GLY A 18 11.92 -13.92 -3.87
N SER A 19 12.94 -13.16 -4.27
CA SER A 19 12.81 -11.89 -4.99
C SER A 19 12.00 -12.12 -6.28
N SER A 20 10.68 -11.94 -6.21
CA SER A 20 9.81 -12.01 -7.39
C SER A 20 9.95 -10.73 -8.20
N ARG A 21 10.80 -10.78 -9.24
CA ARG A 21 10.73 -9.88 -10.39
C ARG A 21 9.48 -10.26 -11.20
N ALA A 22 8.30 -9.86 -10.74
CA ALA A 22 7.09 -9.89 -11.55
C ALA A 22 6.93 -8.53 -12.22
N LEU A 23 6.92 -8.52 -13.56
CA LEU A 23 6.63 -7.36 -14.40
C LEU A 23 5.32 -6.70 -13.91
N ALA A 24 5.44 -5.52 -13.31
CA ALA A 24 4.32 -4.79 -12.72
C ALA A 24 3.74 -3.80 -13.75
N SER A 25 2.41 -3.72 -13.79
CA SER A 25 1.65 -2.71 -14.55
C SER A 25 2.11 -1.28 -14.19
N PRO A 26 2.20 -0.32 -15.13
CA PRO A 26 2.70 1.04 -14.91
C PRO A 26 1.96 1.89 -13.87
N LEU A 27 0.68 1.67 -13.63
CA LEU A 27 -0.03 2.31 -12.50
C LEU A 27 0.22 1.60 -11.15
N CYS A 28 0.88 0.44 -11.19
CA CYS A 28 1.34 -0.33 -10.04
C CYS A 28 2.89 -0.34 -9.96
N LEU A 29 3.60 0.39 -10.84
CA LEU A 29 5.08 0.38 -10.98
C LEU A 29 5.80 0.89 -9.74
N LEU A 30 5.08 1.37 -8.74
CA LEU A 30 5.62 2.13 -7.64
C LEU A 30 5.31 1.39 -6.34
N ARG A 31 5.70 0.10 -6.29
CA ARG A 31 5.76 -0.64 -5.02
C ARG A 31 6.84 -0.12 -4.07
N ARG A 32 7.73 0.77 -4.52
CA ARG A 32 8.86 1.28 -3.72
C ARG A 32 8.98 2.80 -3.63
N GLU A 33 8.20 3.57 -4.37
CA GLU A 33 8.24 5.03 -4.26
C GLU A 33 7.08 5.46 -3.36
N GLU A 34 7.41 5.59 -2.08
CA GLU A 34 6.83 6.55 -1.15
C GLU A 34 5.31 6.59 -1.01
N ALA A 35 4.81 5.82 -0.05
CA ALA A 35 3.47 5.99 0.53
C ALA A 35 3.17 7.45 1.01
N ALA A 36 4.18 8.32 1.11
CA ALA A 36 4.04 9.75 1.40
C ALA A 36 3.68 10.63 0.17
N GLY A 37 4.11 10.26 -1.04
CA GLY A 37 3.94 11.07 -2.25
C GLY A 37 2.59 10.82 -2.96
N TRP A 38 2.14 9.57 -2.93
CA TRP A 38 1.03 9.05 -3.75
C TRP A 38 -0.33 9.66 -3.42
N LEU A 39 -0.48 10.04 -2.17
CA LEU A 39 -1.76 10.32 -1.55
C LEU A 39 -1.78 11.72 -0.90
N GLY A 40 -0.67 12.46 -0.92
CA GLY A 40 -0.55 13.77 -0.26
C GLY A 40 -1.49 14.86 -0.81
N HIS A 41 -1.90 14.77 -2.07
CA HIS A 41 -2.88 15.66 -2.69
C HIS A 41 -4.31 15.06 -2.73
N ALA A 42 -4.47 13.81 -2.28
CA ALA A 42 -5.68 13.03 -2.53
C ALA A 42 -6.88 13.49 -1.72
N PHE A 43 -6.69 14.19 -0.60
CA PHE A 43 -7.81 14.82 0.12
C PHE A 43 -8.60 15.80 -0.76
N ARG A 44 -7.93 16.47 -1.72
CA ARG A 44 -8.55 17.45 -2.62
C ARG A 44 -8.91 16.87 -3.98
N TYR A 45 -8.02 16.08 -4.59
CA TYR A 45 -8.18 15.61 -5.97
C TYR A 45 -8.46 14.10 -6.07
N GLY A 46 -8.48 13.38 -4.95
CA GLY A 46 -8.52 11.91 -4.95
C GLY A 46 -7.16 11.28 -5.23
N PRO A 47 -7.04 9.96 -5.01
CA PRO A 47 -5.85 9.22 -5.37
C PRO A 47 -5.60 9.28 -6.88
N GLN A 48 -4.42 8.89 -7.33
CA GLN A 48 -4.08 8.84 -8.76
C GLN A 48 -5.09 8.03 -9.59
N ILE A 49 -5.64 6.95 -9.03
CA ILE A 49 -6.66 6.12 -9.71
C ILE A 49 -7.97 6.89 -9.99
N SER A 50 -8.25 7.96 -9.26
CA SER A 50 -9.40 8.86 -9.51
C SER A 50 -9.07 9.97 -10.53
N ASN A 51 -7.80 10.07 -10.94
CA ASN A 51 -7.31 11.04 -11.90
C ASN A 51 -6.83 10.33 -13.18
N VAL A 52 -7.71 9.49 -13.73
CA VAL A 52 -7.48 8.79 -14.99
C VAL A 52 -8.73 8.96 -15.86
N GLN A 53 -8.54 9.35 -17.12
CA GLN A 53 -9.63 9.51 -18.08
C GLN A 53 -9.81 8.28 -18.97
N GLU A 54 -8.71 7.62 -19.33
CA GLU A 54 -8.70 6.51 -20.29
C GLU A 54 -7.43 5.67 -20.09
N LEU A 55 -7.52 4.36 -20.34
CA LEU A 55 -6.41 3.42 -20.29
C LEU A 55 -6.35 2.58 -21.56
N ASP A 56 -5.15 2.20 -21.97
CA ASP A 56 -4.94 1.03 -22.84
C ASP A 56 -4.42 -0.12 -21.98
N VAL A 57 -5.03 -1.30 -22.13
CA VAL A 57 -4.78 -2.45 -21.27
C VAL A 57 -4.62 -3.70 -22.13
N ILE A 58 -3.55 -4.46 -21.91
CA ILE A 58 -3.41 -5.83 -22.42
C ILE A 58 -3.96 -6.79 -21.37
N THR A 59 -5.06 -7.48 -21.67
CA THR A 59 -5.72 -8.41 -20.72
C THR A 59 -4.92 -9.71 -20.57
N GLY A 60 -5.34 -10.58 -19.62
CA GLY A 60 -4.78 -11.94 -19.49
C GLY A 60 -5.09 -12.87 -20.66
N LEU A 61 -6.00 -12.45 -21.56
CA LEU A 61 -6.26 -13.10 -22.84
C LEU A 61 -5.28 -12.67 -23.95
N GLY A 62 -4.47 -11.63 -23.71
CA GLY A 62 -3.54 -11.06 -24.69
C GLY A 62 -4.14 -9.99 -25.60
N GLU A 63 -5.38 -9.56 -25.33
CA GLU A 63 -6.09 -8.57 -26.13
C GLU A 63 -5.75 -7.15 -25.67
N MET A 64 -5.46 -6.26 -26.63
CA MET A 64 -5.31 -4.82 -26.35
C MET A 64 -6.70 -4.16 -26.35
N VAL A 65 -7.06 -3.57 -25.22
CA VAL A 65 -8.36 -2.92 -25.02
C VAL A 65 -8.16 -1.50 -24.51
N THR A 66 -8.74 -0.53 -25.22
CA THR A 66 -8.89 0.84 -24.71
C THR A 66 -10.16 0.96 -23.87
N CYS A 67 -10.04 1.42 -22.62
CA CYS A 67 -11.15 1.57 -21.69
C CYS A 67 -11.20 2.95 -21.02
N SER A 68 -12.40 3.42 -20.70
CA SER A 68 -12.74 4.66 -19.98
C SER A 68 -14.06 4.45 -19.23
N LYS A 69 -14.59 5.48 -18.56
CA LYS A 69 -15.93 5.41 -17.94
C LYS A 69 -17.07 5.21 -18.94
N GLU A 70 -16.87 5.59 -20.20
CA GLU A 70 -17.87 5.52 -21.28
C GLU A 70 -17.66 4.29 -22.19
N ARG A 71 -16.48 3.66 -22.17
CA ARG A 71 -16.13 2.55 -23.06
C ARG A 71 -15.40 1.46 -22.29
N ASN A 72 -15.88 0.22 -22.33
CA ASN A 72 -15.30 -0.90 -21.58
C ASN A 72 -15.10 -0.56 -20.08
N SER A 73 -16.07 0.13 -19.48
CA SER A 73 -16.00 0.68 -18.13
C SER A 73 -15.74 -0.37 -17.05
N ASP A 74 -16.27 -1.58 -17.23
CA ASP A 74 -15.98 -2.69 -16.33
C ASP A 74 -14.48 -3.02 -16.25
N LEU A 75 -13.77 -3.05 -17.39
CA LEU A 75 -12.31 -3.26 -17.40
C LEU A 75 -11.59 -2.06 -16.78
N PHE A 76 -12.03 -0.84 -17.09
CA PHE A 76 -11.47 0.40 -16.54
C PHE A 76 -11.50 0.40 -15.01
N ASP A 77 -12.66 0.10 -14.43
CA ASP A 77 -12.83 0.02 -12.98
C ASP A 77 -12.13 -1.20 -12.37
N ALA A 78 -12.04 -2.31 -13.12
CA ALA A 78 -11.31 -3.49 -12.68
C ALA A 78 -9.83 -3.18 -12.46
N VAL A 79 -9.17 -2.54 -13.43
CA VAL A 79 -7.71 -2.32 -13.40
C VAL A 79 -7.27 -1.24 -12.42
N LEU A 80 -8.11 -0.22 -12.18
CA LEU A 80 -7.84 0.85 -11.22
C LEU A 80 -7.97 0.33 -9.78
N GLY A 81 -6.83 0.22 -9.09
CA GLY A 81 -6.75 -0.49 -7.80
C GLY A 81 -6.82 -2.01 -7.93
N GLY A 82 -6.72 -2.56 -9.14
CA GLY A 82 -6.89 -3.99 -9.43
C GLY A 82 -5.71 -4.88 -9.11
N LEU A 83 -4.65 -4.36 -8.47
CA LEU A 83 -3.45 -5.12 -8.08
C LEU A 83 -2.80 -5.91 -9.25
N GLY A 84 -2.96 -5.41 -10.48
CA GLY A 84 -2.47 -6.03 -11.71
C GLY A 84 -3.15 -7.35 -12.08
N GLN A 85 -4.37 -7.61 -11.61
CA GLN A 85 -5.05 -8.90 -11.79
C GLN A 85 -5.77 -9.06 -13.12
N PHE A 86 -6.12 -7.98 -13.80
CA PHE A 86 -7.01 -8.00 -14.97
C PHE A 86 -6.32 -7.62 -16.28
N GLY A 87 -5.12 -7.04 -16.20
CA GLY A 87 -4.35 -6.65 -17.37
C GLY A 87 -3.10 -5.85 -17.02
N VAL A 88 -2.24 -5.69 -18.02
CA VAL A 88 -1.09 -4.79 -17.99
C VAL A 88 -1.50 -3.49 -18.65
N ILE A 89 -1.41 -2.38 -17.92
CA ILE A 89 -1.71 -1.07 -18.48
C ILE A 89 -0.53 -0.65 -19.35
N THR A 90 -0.76 -0.17 -20.56
CA THR A 90 0.32 0.25 -21.49
C THR A 90 0.28 1.74 -21.75
N ARG A 91 -0.89 2.38 -21.60
CA ARG A 91 -1.08 3.83 -21.67
C ARG A 91 -2.11 4.28 -20.64
N ALA A 92 -1.91 5.45 -20.07
CA ALA A 92 -2.90 6.13 -19.24
C ALA A 92 -3.05 7.60 -19.69
N ARG A 93 -4.29 8.08 -19.79
CA ARG A 93 -4.62 9.48 -20.01
C ARG A 93 -4.91 10.12 -18.66
N ILE A 94 -4.00 10.97 -18.19
CA ILE A 94 -4.06 11.62 -16.87
C ILE A 94 -4.38 13.10 -17.07
N PRO A 95 -5.36 13.68 -16.36
CA PRO A 95 -5.65 15.10 -16.43
C PRO A 95 -4.49 15.91 -15.82
N LEU A 96 -4.17 17.04 -16.45
CA LEU A 96 -3.13 17.95 -16.00
C LEU A 96 -3.74 19.28 -15.55
N VAL A 97 -3.04 19.95 -14.65
CA VAL A 97 -3.32 21.33 -14.24
C VAL A 97 -2.12 22.21 -14.58
N PRO A 98 -2.29 23.54 -14.73
CA PRO A 98 -1.16 24.45 -14.85
C PRO A 98 -0.19 24.24 -13.68
N ALA A 99 1.10 24.06 -13.99
CA ALA A 99 2.12 23.81 -12.98
C ALA A 99 2.32 25.06 -12.11
N PRO A 100 2.14 24.97 -10.78
CA PRO A 100 2.55 26.04 -9.87
C PRO A 100 4.06 26.28 -10.03
N THR A 101 4.49 27.54 -9.88
CA THR A 101 5.92 27.87 -9.94
C THR A 101 6.64 27.53 -8.65
N ARG A 102 5.97 27.74 -7.51
CA ARG A 102 6.55 27.60 -6.17
C ARG A 102 5.58 26.90 -5.23
N ALA A 103 6.13 26.24 -4.21
CA ALA A 103 5.40 25.65 -3.12
C ALA A 103 5.90 26.25 -1.81
N ARG A 104 4.98 26.83 -1.02
CA ARG A 104 5.31 27.31 0.32
C ARG A 104 4.92 26.26 1.34
N TRP A 105 5.92 25.69 2.01
CA TRP A 105 5.75 24.78 3.14
C TRP A 105 5.41 25.58 4.39
N ARG A 106 4.13 25.66 4.75
CA ARG A 106 3.69 26.29 5.99
C ARG A 106 3.22 25.25 6.98
N LEU A 107 3.90 25.14 8.10
CA LEU A 107 3.39 24.44 9.29
C LEU A 107 2.43 25.38 10.07
N GLU A 108 2.69 26.69 10.10
CA GLU A 108 2.01 27.69 10.95
C GLU A 108 0.46 27.65 10.97
N THR A 109 -0.21 27.44 9.83
CA THR A 109 -1.68 27.43 9.76
C THR A 109 -2.27 26.15 10.37
N LEU A 110 -1.60 25.00 10.21
CA LEU A 110 -1.96 23.73 10.86
C LEU A 110 -1.61 23.75 12.35
N LEU A 111 -0.55 24.47 12.73
CA LEU A 111 -0.04 24.56 14.10
C LEU A 111 -0.85 25.46 15.05
N ARG A 112 -1.73 26.33 14.53
CA ARG A 112 -2.62 27.14 15.39
C ARG A 112 -3.60 26.27 16.18
N GLU A 113 -4.00 25.12 15.63
CA GLU A 113 -4.96 24.20 16.24
C GLU A 113 -4.30 22.94 16.81
N LEU A 114 -3.08 22.62 16.39
CA LEU A 114 -2.33 21.45 16.86
C LEU A 114 -1.37 21.83 18.00
N ARG A 115 -1.40 21.07 19.10
CA ARG A 115 -0.33 21.15 20.12
C ARG A 115 0.94 20.53 19.54
N TYR A 116 1.96 21.35 19.25
CA TYR A 116 3.25 20.92 18.71
C TYR A 116 4.41 21.42 19.58
N GLU A 117 5.56 20.74 19.48
CA GLU A 117 6.78 21.14 20.19
C GLU A 117 7.39 22.38 19.52
N ARG A 118 7.43 23.51 20.25
CA ARG A 118 7.96 24.77 19.71
C ARG A 118 9.46 24.60 19.43
N GLY A 119 9.89 24.90 18.20
CA GLY A 119 11.30 24.79 17.78
C GLY A 119 11.54 23.84 16.60
N PHE A 120 10.59 22.96 16.27
CA PHE A 120 10.68 22.04 15.13
C PHE A 120 9.91 22.50 13.88
N ALA A 121 9.36 23.73 13.90
CA ALA A 121 8.62 24.30 12.79
C ALA A 121 9.52 25.19 11.92
N SER A 122 9.79 24.78 10.69
CA SER A 122 10.47 25.59 9.68
C SER A 122 9.57 25.84 8.47
N VAL A 123 9.68 27.03 7.90
CA VAL A 123 9.00 27.41 6.65
C VAL A 123 10.04 27.46 5.56
N HIS A 124 9.81 26.69 4.49
CA HIS A 124 10.66 26.70 3.31
C HIS A 124 9.83 27.12 2.10
N ASP A 125 10.39 28.02 1.30
CA ASP A 125 9.84 28.41 0.00
C ASP A 125 10.74 27.81 -1.07
N VAL A 126 10.23 26.82 -1.80
CA VAL A 126 10.98 26.04 -2.79
C VAL A 126 10.24 26.05 -4.13
N SER A 127 10.91 25.67 -5.21
CA SER A 127 10.22 25.43 -6.47
C SER A 127 9.22 24.27 -6.32
N TYR A 128 8.19 24.25 -7.17
CA TYR A 128 7.21 23.18 -7.12
C TYR A 128 7.84 21.80 -7.40
N VAL A 129 8.82 21.72 -8.30
CA VAL A 129 9.51 20.46 -8.64
C VAL A 129 10.37 19.97 -7.47
N GLU A 130 11.15 20.84 -6.83
CA GLU A 130 11.91 20.48 -5.63
C GLU A 130 11.00 19.98 -4.51
N PHE A 131 9.82 20.58 -4.35
CA PHE A 131 8.85 20.07 -3.39
C PHE A 131 8.34 18.67 -3.76
N LEU A 132 8.03 18.41 -5.03
CA LEU A 132 7.57 17.09 -5.47
C LEU A 132 8.66 16.02 -5.30
N ASP A 133 9.91 16.35 -5.60
CA ASP A 133 11.07 15.44 -5.54
C ASP A 133 11.77 15.42 -4.16
N ARG A 134 11.16 16.03 -3.13
CA ARG A 134 11.79 16.28 -1.81
C ARG A 134 12.35 15.05 -1.08
N VAL A 135 11.91 13.84 -1.44
CA VAL A 135 12.37 12.61 -0.79
C VAL A 135 13.60 12.02 -1.48
N ARG A 136 13.92 12.46 -2.70
CA ARG A 136 15.14 12.09 -3.42
C ARG A 136 16.40 12.33 -2.61
N ASP A 137 16.48 13.47 -1.93
CA ASP A 137 17.62 13.78 -1.05
C ASP A 137 17.74 12.79 0.12
N GLY A 138 16.61 12.35 0.67
CA GLY A 138 16.56 11.31 1.70
C GLY A 138 17.02 9.96 1.18
N GLU A 139 16.54 9.56 -0.01
CA GLU A 139 17.00 8.35 -0.70
C GLU A 139 18.51 8.36 -0.89
N LEU A 140 19.07 9.43 -1.46
CA LEU A 140 20.50 9.52 -1.77
C LEU A 140 21.36 9.39 -0.51
N LYS A 141 20.96 10.06 0.58
CA LYS A 141 21.64 9.95 1.88
C LYS A 141 21.58 8.54 2.46
N LEU A 142 20.42 7.90 2.42
CA LEU A 142 20.25 6.53 2.92
C LEU A 142 21.01 5.51 2.07
N ARG A 143 21.06 5.69 0.74
CA ARG A 143 21.88 4.86 -0.15
C ARG A 143 23.37 4.99 0.17
N ALA A 144 23.86 6.21 0.34
CA ALA A 144 25.26 6.47 0.71
C ALA A 144 25.63 5.83 2.06
N ALA A 145 24.66 5.74 3.00
CA ALA A 145 24.84 5.07 4.28
C ALA A 145 24.61 3.54 4.24
N GLY A 146 24.30 2.95 3.07
CA GLY A 146 23.96 1.52 2.96
C GLY A 146 22.63 1.13 3.61
N GLN A 147 21.77 2.10 3.92
CA GLN A 147 20.51 1.91 4.66
C GLN A 147 19.27 1.91 3.75
N TRP A 148 19.45 2.06 2.44
CA TRP A 148 18.34 2.08 1.48
C TRP A 148 18.07 0.72 0.82
N ASP A 149 19.09 -0.05 0.49
CA ASP A 149 18.93 -1.38 -0.14
C ASP A 149 18.82 -2.48 0.92
N VAL A 150 17.99 -2.23 1.95
CA VAL A 150 17.71 -3.11 3.09
C VAL A 150 16.24 -3.58 3.08
N PRO A 151 15.84 -4.56 3.91
CA PRO A 151 14.44 -4.95 4.03
C PRO A 151 13.57 -3.82 4.63
N HIS A 152 12.40 -3.59 4.02
CA HIS A 152 11.44 -2.56 4.42
C HIS A 152 10.09 -3.19 4.79
N PRO A 153 9.90 -3.67 6.03
CA PRO A 153 8.63 -4.24 6.49
C PRO A 153 7.60 -3.15 6.80
N TRP A 154 7.26 -2.35 5.78
CA TRP A 154 6.29 -1.26 5.87
C TRP A 154 4.90 -1.79 6.15
N LEU A 155 4.13 -1.03 6.94
CA LEU A 155 2.71 -1.27 7.16
C LEU A 155 1.93 -0.02 6.77
N ASN A 156 1.05 -0.15 5.78
CA ASN A 156 0.21 0.93 5.31
C ASN A 156 -1.26 0.54 5.49
N LEU A 157 -2.04 1.41 6.13
CA LEU A 157 -3.42 1.15 6.53
C LEU A 157 -4.31 2.34 6.18
N PHE A 158 -5.56 2.07 5.84
CA PHE A 158 -6.65 3.01 5.99
C PHE A 158 -7.45 2.71 7.25
N LEU A 159 -7.71 3.75 8.04
CA LEU A 159 -8.43 3.68 9.31
C LEU A 159 -9.70 4.53 9.25
N PRO A 160 -10.85 4.04 9.75
CA PRO A 160 -12.01 4.89 9.97
C PRO A 160 -11.65 6.06 10.90
N ARG A 161 -12.15 7.27 10.62
CA ARG A 161 -11.91 8.45 11.45
C ARG A 161 -12.37 8.22 12.88
N SER A 162 -13.48 7.50 13.09
CA SER A 162 -14.01 7.19 14.43
C SER A 162 -13.03 6.43 15.32
N ARG A 163 -12.08 5.68 14.74
CA ARG A 163 -11.16 4.79 15.48
C ARG A 163 -9.71 5.27 15.50
N VAL A 164 -9.39 6.43 14.91
CA VAL A 164 -8.01 6.91 14.80
C VAL A 164 -7.35 7.17 16.16
N LEU A 165 -8.12 7.64 17.15
CA LEU A 165 -7.61 7.91 18.49
C LEU A 165 -7.37 6.61 19.28
N ASP A 166 -8.25 5.62 19.16
CA ASP A 166 -8.05 4.29 19.73
C ASP A 166 -6.79 3.63 19.15
N PHE A 167 -6.62 3.75 17.83
CA PHE A 167 -5.42 3.28 17.15
C PHE A 167 -4.17 4.00 17.67
N ALA A 168 -4.20 5.33 17.80
CA ALA A 168 -3.06 6.09 18.32
C ALA A 168 -2.69 5.68 19.75
N ALA A 169 -3.69 5.50 20.62
CA ALA A 169 -3.48 5.05 21.99
C ALA A 169 -2.85 3.64 22.06
N GLY A 170 -3.40 2.67 21.33
CA GLY A 170 -2.89 1.29 21.37
C GLY A 170 -1.58 1.09 20.63
N VAL A 171 -1.40 1.75 19.49
CA VAL A 171 -0.26 1.53 18.58
C VAL A 171 0.86 2.51 18.86
N PHE A 172 0.64 3.82 18.73
CA PHE A 172 1.71 4.81 18.86
C PHE A 172 2.15 4.98 20.31
N HIS A 173 1.20 4.98 21.25
CA HIS A 173 1.52 5.09 22.68
C HIS A 173 1.74 3.74 23.37
N GLY A 174 1.42 2.62 22.71
CA GLY A 174 1.59 1.25 23.22
C GLY A 174 2.62 0.43 22.44
N ILE A 175 2.17 -0.27 21.39
CA ILE A 175 2.98 -1.27 20.64
C ILE A 175 4.31 -0.70 20.14
N LEU A 176 4.31 0.49 19.53
CA LEU A 176 5.53 1.09 18.97
C LEU A 176 6.50 1.60 20.05
N ARG A 177 5.99 2.01 21.22
CA ARG A 177 6.82 2.44 22.35
C ARG A 177 7.52 1.30 23.09
N ARG A 178 6.99 0.08 23.00
CA ARG A 178 7.54 -1.11 23.66
C ARG A 178 8.77 -1.71 22.95
N GLY A 179 9.18 -1.17 21.80
CA GLY A 179 10.39 -1.57 21.07
C GLY A 179 11.58 -0.64 21.32
N THR A 180 12.80 -1.17 21.29
CA THR A 180 14.03 -0.38 21.28
C THR A 180 14.05 0.61 20.12
N THR A 181 14.64 1.77 20.36
CA THR A 181 14.75 2.99 19.52
C THR A 181 15.43 2.82 18.16
N GLY A 182 15.67 1.60 17.69
CA GLY A 182 16.45 1.30 16.48
C GLY A 182 15.67 1.19 15.18
N ALA A 183 14.33 1.21 15.19
CA ALA A 183 13.55 1.16 13.95
C ALA A 183 13.45 2.55 13.32
N MET A 184 14.39 2.87 12.43
CA MET A 184 14.44 4.13 11.69
C MET A 184 13.32 4.17 10.64
N GLY A 185 12.60 5.30 10.58
CA GLY A 185 11.62 5.55 9.52
C GLY A 185 10.46 6.47 9.93
N PRO A 186 9.84 7.18 8.97
CA PRO A 186 8.72 8.06 9.26
C PRO A 186 7.44 7.27 9.59
N VAL A 187 6.63 7.85 10.47
CA VAL A 187 5.23 7.47 10.67
C VAL A 187 4.37 8.59 10.09
N LEU A 188 3.56 8.25 9.11
CA LEU A 188 2.66 9.16 8.42
C LEU A 188 1.24 8.93 8.90
N VAL A 189 0.53 10.01 9.24
CA VAL A 189 -0.90 9.97 9.58
C VAL A 189 -1.56 11.20 8.98
N TYR A 190 -2.49 11.02 8.06
CA TYR A 190 -3.22 12.14 7.45
C TYR A 190 -4.61 11.72 6.96
N PRO A 191 -5.60 12.64 6.99
CA PRO A 191 -6.96 12.36 6.61
C PRO A 191 -7.15 12.35 5.09
N MET A 192 -8.20 11.64 4.67
CA MET A 192 -8.65 11.45 3.30
C MET A 192 -10.17 11.65 3.23
N ASN A 193 -10.66 12.18 2.12
CA ASN A 193 -12.09 12.40 1.91
C ASN A 193 -12.69 11.29 1.03
N ARG A 194 -13.69 10.58 1.54
CA ARG A 194 -14.39 9.46 0.87
C ARG A 194 -15.01 9.84 -0.46
N ASN A 195 -15.51 11.06 -0.60
CA ASN A 195 -16.12 11.55 -1.85
C ASN A 195 -15.11 11.72 -3.00
N ARG A 196 -13.80 11.59 -2.73
CA ARG A 196 -12.74 11.58 -3.74
C ARG A 196 -12.36 10.18 -4.21
N TRP A 197 -13.03 9.14 -3.70
CA TRP A 197 -12.78 7.76 -4.03
C TRP A 197 -13.99 7.14 -4.71
N ASP A 198 -13.73 6.33 -5.73
CA ASP A 198 -14.77 5.65 -6.50
C ASP A 198 -14.94 4.22 -5.97
N GLY A 199 -16.16 3.88 -5.54
CA GLY A 199 -16.49 2.55 -5.01
C GLY A 199 -16.56 1.46 -6.08
N ASP A 200 -16.71 1.83 -7.35
CA ASP A 200 -16.79 0.89 -8.47
C ASP A 200 -15.44 0.32 -8.89
N MET A 201 -14.37 1.06 -8.58
CA MET A 201 -13.00 0.62 -8.76
C MET A 201 -12.66 -0.54 -7.81
N SER A 202 -11.59 -1.26 -8.15
CA SER A 202 -11.10 -2.40 -7.38
C SER A 202 -10.39 -2.01 -6.08
N ALA A 203 -10.06 -0.73 -5.87
CA ALA A 203 -9.48 -0.26 -4.62
C ALA A 203 -10.43 -0.48 -3.43
N VAL A 204 -9.84 -0.85 -2.29
CA VAL A 204 -10.56 -1.02 -1.03
C VAL A 204 -10.17 0.10 -0.08
N PHE A 205 -11.16 0.71 0.55
CA PHE A 205 -11.01 1.79 1.51
C PHE A 205 -12.27 1.82 2.41
N PRO A 206 -12.22 2.45 3.59
CA PRO A 206 -13.41 2.62 4.45
C PRO A 206 -14.49 3.43 3.72
N GLU A 207 -15.66 2.84 3.50
CA GLU A 207 -16.74 3.46 2.72
C GLU A 207 -17.81 4.12 3.60
N GLU A 208 -17.83 3.78 4.89
CA GLU A 208 -18.89 4.08 5.85
C GLU A 208 -18.72 5.46 6.52
N GLU A 209 -17.57 6.10 6.34
CA GLU A 209 -17.28 7.40 6.93
C GLU A 209 -16.83 8.38 5.84
N GLU A 210 -17.28 9.64 5.93
CA GLU A 210 -16.90 10.70 4.98
C GLU A 210 -15.40 10.98 4.98
N VAL A 211 -14.74 10.73 6.11
CA VAL A 211 -13.31 10.90 6.31
C VAL A 211 -12.72 9.61 6.87
N PHE A 212 -11.57 9.21 6.34
CA PHE A 212 -10.75 8.13 6.89
C PHE A 212 -9.28 8.56 6.89
N TYR A 213 -8.44 7.89 7.65
CA TYR A 213 -7.02 8.23 7.78
C TYR A 213 -6.15 7.24 7.03
N THR A 214 -5.11 7.74 6.36
CA THR A 214 -3.99 6.92 5.91
C THR A 214 -2.96 6.88 7.02
N VAL A 215 -2.50 5.69 7.38
CA VAL A 215 -1.39 5.46 8.29
C VAL A 215 -0.29 4.70 7.58
N GLY A 216 0.91 5.25 7.54
CA GLY A 216 2.10 4.60 6.97
C GLY A 216 3.20 4.49 8.00
N ILE A 217 3.56 3.27 8.40
CA ILE A 217 4.66 2.97 9.32
C ILE A 217 5.84 2.46 8.48
N LEU A 218 6.74 3.38 8.09
CA LEU A 218 7.71 3.15 7.02
C LEU A 218 9.10 2.82 7.56
N ARG A 219 9.24 1.65 8.20
CA ARG A 219 10.46 1.24 8.90
C ARG A 219 11.46 0.52 7.99
N SER A 220 12.74 0.70 8.27
CA SER A 220 13.86 -0.01 7.63
C SER A 220 14.51 -0.99 8.63
N ALA A 221 14.77 -2.22 8.19
CA ALA A 221 15.48 -3.23 8.98
C ALA A 221 16.98 -3.12 8.69
N VAL A 222 17.73 -2.46 9.57
CA VAL A 222 19.15 -2.12 9.34
C VAL A 222 20.13 -3.05 10.05
N SER A 223 19.66 -3.81 11.05
CA SER A 223 20.47 -4.72 11.85
C SER A 223 19.93 -6.15 11.82
N ASP A 224 20.79 -7.10 12.18
CA ASP A 224 20.39 -8.50 12.30
C ASP A 224 19.24 -8.68 13.29
N GLY A 225 18.24 -9.48 12.90
CA GLY A 225 17.03 -9.71 13.69
C GLY A 225 15.96 -8.60 13.59
N ASP A 226 16.26 -7.44 13.02
CA ASP A 226 15.28 -6.35 12.86
C ASP A 226 14.08 -6.80 12.02
N LEU A 227 14.31 -7.47 10.90
CA LEU A 227 13.24 -7.87 10.00
C LEU A 227 12.20 -8.74 10.72
N ALA A 228 12.65 -9.79 11.41
CA ALA A 228 11.76 -10.70 12.13
C ALA A 228 10.99 -9.97 13.25
N ARG A 229 11.67 -9.10 13.99
CA ARG A 229 11.06 -8.28 15.05
C ARG A 229 10.01 -7.32 14.49
N LEU A 230 10.32 -6.61 13.41
CA LEU A 230 9.44 -5.62 12.80
C LEU A 230 8.22 -6.25 12.14
N VAL A 231 8.38 -7.41 11.49
CA VAL A 231 7.25 -8.21 10.95
C VAL A 231 6.36 -8.67 12.10
N LYS A 232 6.92 -9.23 13.18
CA LYS A 232 6.15 -9.61 14.36
C LYS A 232 5.39 -8.44 14.97
N GLN A 233 5.98 -7.25 14.98
CA GLN A 233 5.32 -6.03 15.46
C GLN A 233 4.21 -5.56 14.51
N ASN A 234 4.34 -5.74 13.19
CA ASN A 234 3.21 -5.50 12.26
C ASN A 234 2.05 -6.45 12.56
N ASP A 235 2.33 -7.73 12.81
CA ASP A 235 1.30 -8.71 13.16
C ASP A 235 0.63 -8.38 14.50
N GLU A 236 1.37 -7.84 15.49
CA GLU A 236 0.81 -7.34 16.74
C GLU A 236 -0.14 -6.16 16.51
N ILE A 237 0.22 -5.21 15.63
CA ILE A 237 -0.64 -4.06 15.28
C ILE A 237 -1.93 -4.54 14.60
N LEU A 238 -1.81 -5.46 13.63
CA LEU A 238 -2.97 -6.01 12.92
C LEU A 238 -3.90 -6.78 13.86
N ARG A 239 -3.36 -7.59 14.79
CA ARG A 239 -4.15 -8.27 15.83
C ARG A 239 -4.86 -7.29 16.75
N PHE A 240 -4.16 -6.27 17.24
CA PHE A 240 -4.77 -5.25 18.08
C PHE A 240 -5.96 -4.60 17.38
N CYS A 241 -5.84 -4.30 16.09
CA CYS A 241 -6.95 -3.75 15.32
C CYS A 241 -8.13 -4.72 15.24
N GLU A 242 -7.87 -6.01 14.99
CA GLU A 242 -8.90 -7.06 14.95
C GLU A 242 -9.61 -7.21 16.30
N GLU A 243 -8.86 -7.33 17.40
CA GLU A 243 -9.37 -7.48 18.77
C GLU A 243 -10.15 -6.24 19.25
N ALA A 244 -9.70 -5.04 18.89
CA ALA A 244 -10.39 -3.79 19.20
C ALA A 244 -11.54 -3.46 18.23
N GLY A 245 -11.85 -4.35 17.28
CA GLY A 245 -12.89 -4.15 16.26
C GLY A 245 -12.63 -2.95 15.33
N ILE A 246 -11.38 -2.54 15.17
CA ILE A 246 -10.96 -1.48 14.25
C ILE A 246 -10.87 -2.10 12.85
N ARG A 247 -11.82 -1.76 11.98
CA ARG A 247 -11.86 -2.23 10.59
C ARG A 247 -10.80 -1.52 9.74
N CYS A 248 -9.55 -1.92 9.89
CA CYS A 248 -8.44 -1.44 9.09
C CYS A 248 -8.45 -2.07 7.70
N VAL A 249 -8.22 -1.28 6.66
CA VAL A 249 -7.95 -1.78 5.32
C VAL A 249 -6.46 -1.66 5.06
N GLN A 250 -5.77 -2.76 4.75
CA GLN A 250 -4.37 -2.67 4.32
C GLN A 250 -4.28 -1.99 2.94
N TYR A 251 -3.30 -1.10 2.78
CA TYR A 251 -2.85 -0.55 1.50
C TYR A 251 -1.53 -1.23 1.14
N LEU A 252 -1.34 -1.60 -0.13
CA LEU A 252 -0.25 -2.50 -0.56
C LEU A 252 -0.32 -3.86 0.17
N SER A 253 -1.53 -4.40 0.26
CA SER A 253 -1.88 -5.56 1.10
C SER A 253 -1.22 -6.86 0.68
N TYR A 254 -1.06 -7.75 1.66
CA TYR A 254 -0.71 -9.15 1.43
C TYR A 254 -1.55 -10.04 2.35
N TYR A 255 -2.13 -11.09 1.77
CA TYR A 255 -2.81 -12.16 2.50
C TYR A 255 -2.34 -13.51 1.94
N ALA A 256 -2.31 -14.53 2.80
CA ALA A 256 -1.76 -15.84 2.46
C ALA A 256 -2.64 -16.65 1.50
N ASP A 257 -3.95 -16.43 1.54
CA ASP A 257 -4.95 -17.20 0.79
C ASP A 257 -6.16 -16.33 0.40
N GLN A 258 -7.04 -16.91 -0.42
CA GLN A 258 -8.27 -16.26 -0.89
C GLN A 258 -9.25 -15.93 0.24
N ALA A 259 -9.33 -16.77 1.28
CA ALA A 259 -10.23 -16.52 2.40
C ALA A 259 -9.82 -15.25 3.16
N GLY A 260 -8.51 -15.00 3.29
CA GLY A 260 -7.97 -13.75 3.82
C GLY A 260 -8.31 -12.55 2.94
N TRP A 261 -8.12 -12.67 1.62
CA TRP A 261 -8.47 -11.62 0.67
C TRP A 261 -9.98 -11.27 0.70
N GLU A 262 -10.85 -12.28 0.72
CA GLU A 262 -12.29 -12.09 0.79
C GLU A 262 -12.72 -11.49 2.13
N LYS A 263 -12.39 -12.16 3.24
CA LYS A 263 -12.93 -11.83 4.56
C LYS A 263 -12.31 -10.57 5.17
N LYS A 264 -11.01 -10.34 4.94
CA LYS A 264 -10.26 -9.27 5.60
C LYS A 264 -9.97 -8.05 4.71
N HIS A 265 -10.15 -8.16 3.39
CA HIS A 265 -9.84 -7.06 2.47
C HIS A 265 -11.06 -6.63 1.64
N PHE A 266 -11.48 -7.44 0.67
CA PHE A 266 -12.53 -7.02 -0.27
C PHE A 266 -13.93 -6.98 0.33
N GLY A 267 -14.22 -7.86 1.29
CA GLY A 267 -15.60 -8.12 1.70
C GLY A 267 -16.39 -8.89 0.62
N PRO A 268 -17.53 -9.51 0.99
CA PRO A 268 -18.21 -10.48 0.13
C PRO A 268 -18.68 -9.91 -1.21
N ALA A 269 -19.28 -8.70 -1.20
CA ALA A 269 -19.81 -8.08 -2.42
C ALA A 269 -18.71 -7.68 -3.41
N LYS A 270 -17.66 -6.98 -2.94
CA LYS A 270 -16.55 -6.56 -3.82
C LYS A 270 -15.70 -7.76 -4.24
N TRP A 271 -15.57 -8.79 -3.39
CA TRP A 271 -14.89 -10.04 -3.75
C TRP A 271 -15.60 -10.77 -4.89
N ALA A 272 -16.92 -10.92 -4.84
CA ALA A 272 -17.69 -11.55 -5.91
C ALA A 272 -17.45 -10.85 -7.26
N ARG A 273 -17.53 -9.50 -7.28
CA ARG A 273 -17.22 -8.69 -8.47
C ARG A 273 -15.77 -8.84 -8.92
N PHE A 274 -14.81 -8.90 -7.99
CA PHE A 274 -13.39 -9.08 -8.30
C PHE A 274 -13.12 -10.45 -8.95
N VAL A 275 -13.76 -11.52 -8.45
CA VAL A 275 -13.66 -12.87 -9.02
C VAL A 275 -14.32 -12.94 -10.40
N GLU A 276 -15.49 -12.31 -10.59
CA GLU A 276 -16.16 -12.23 -11.90
C GLU A 276 -15.26 -11.54 -12.94
N ARG A 277 -14.71 -10.38 -12.61
CA ARG A 277 -13.73 -9.66 -13.45
C ARG A 277 -12.50 -10.53 -13.71
N LYS A 278 -12.06 -11.33 -12.75
CA LYS A 278 -10.91 -12.23 -12.94
C LYS A 278 -11.22 -13.31 -13.99
N ARG A 279 -12.37 -13.97 -13.91
CA ARG A 279 -12.80 -14.95 -14.93
C ARG A 279 -12.88 -14.32 -16.33
N LYS A 280 -13.37 -13.09 -16.41
CA LYS A 280 -13.54 -12.37 -17.67
C LYS A 280 -12.22 -11.96 -18.32
N TYR A 281 -11.29 -11.42 -17.52
CA TYR A 281 -10.09 -10.76 -18.06
C TYR A 281 -8.79 -11.55 -17.90
N ASP A 282 -8.71 -12.50 -16.96
CA ASP A 282 -7.56 -13.40 -16.77
C ASP A 282 -8.00 -14.76 -16.19
N PRO A 283 -8.78 -15.57 -16.94
CA PRO A 283 -9.28 -16.86 -16.45
C PRO A 283 -8.17 -17.87 -16.14
N LYS A 284 -7.01 -17.74 -16.81
CA LYS A 284 -5.84 -18.61 -16.58
C LYS A 284 -5.03 -18.22 -15.34
N ALA A 285 -5.39 -17.12 -14.66
CA ALA A 285 -4.71 -16.60 -13.48
C ALA A 285 -3.19 -16.42 -13.69
N ILE A 286 -2.79 -15.92 -14.85
CA ILE A 286 -1.37 -15.75 -15.20
C ILE A 286 -0.80 -14.40 -14.73
N LEU A 287 -1.65 -13.39 -14.53
CA LEU A 287 -1.22 -12.04 -14.22
C LEU A 287 -0.96 -11.85 -12.73
N SER A 288 0.15 -11.19 -12.41
CA SER A 288 0.50 -10.70 -11.06
C SER A 288 0.37 -11.75 -9.94
N ARG A 289 0.82 -12.99 -10.21
CA ARG A 289 0.77 -14.12 -9.25
C ARG A 289 1.47 -13.85 -7.91
N GLY A 290 2.40 -12.88 -7.88
CA GLY A 290 3.05 -12.42 -6.65
C GLY A 290 2.10 -11.86 -5.59
N GLN A 291 0.87 -11.44 -5.97
CA GLN A 291 -0.15 -11.02 -5.00
C GLN A 291 -0.81 -12.19 -4.26
N ARG A 292 -0.67 -13.42 -4.77
CA ARG A 292 -1.26 -14.65 -4.20
C ARG A 292 -2.79 -14.61 -4.01
N ILE A 293 -3.50 -13.80 -4.81
CA ILE A 293 -4.98 -13.78 -4.82
C ILE A 293 -5.51 -14.99 -5.58
N PHE A 294 -5.01 -15.22 -6.81
CA PHE A 294 -5.37 -16.37 -7.63
C PHE A 294 -4.10 -17.13 -7.99
N THR A 295 -4.00 -18.38 -7.55
CA THR A 295 -2.80 -19.22 -7.74
C THR A 295 -2.98 -20.32 -8.78
N SER A 296 -4.23 -20.59 -9.17
CA SER A 296 -4.65 -21.56 -10.19
C SER A 296 -5.70 -20.93 -11.13
N PRO A 297 -5.89 -21.50 -12.34
CA PRO A 297 -6.96 -21.08 -13.24
C PRO A 297 -8.34 -21.10 -12.58
N LEU A 298 -9.20 -20.16 -12.97
CA LEU A 298 -10.60 -20.11 -12.57
C LEU A 298 -11.38 -20.81 -13.68
N ALA A 299 -11.84 -22.05 -13.39
CA ALA A 299 -12.73 -22.79 -14.28
C ALA A 299 -14.04 -22.05 -14.55
#